data_AF-A0A1M6S8A1-F1
#
_entry.id   AF-A0A1M6S8A1-F1
#
_cell.length_a   1.000
_cell.length_b   1.000
_cell.length_c   1.000
_cell.angle_alpha   90.00
_cell.angle_beta   90.00
_cell.angle_gamma   90.00
#
_symmetry.space_group_name_H-M   'P 1'
#
loop_
_entity.id
_entity.type
_entity.pdbx_description
1 polymer ?
#
loop_
_entity_poly.entity_id
_entity_poly.type
_entity_poly.pdbx_seq_one_letter_code
_entity_poly.pdbx_strand_id
1 'polypeptide(L)'
;MSTSSGPERAAQAPEIAAYWAERRRYLERIRKSPEVRQRFWREVAIYLARRLLWSFGFFPVFMAFWVPLVLASFNPVVLASEMIPLLQDFVNSNPEVQATTLSTFAIAWASVGFFFLIFDFVLTPFKSPYKYEADVYMSAWEQLNHDQLPAKV
;
A
#
# COMPACT_ATOMS: atom_id res chain seq x y z
N MET A 1 22.36 -32.18 -18.49
CA MET A 1 22.53 -33.52 -17.86
C MET A 1 23.82 -33.44 -17.06
N SER A 2 23.84 -33.55 -15.74
CA SER A 2 23.20 -34.59 -14.94
C SER A 2 22.52 -34.04 -13.68
N THR A 3 21.30 -34.49 -13.48
CA THR A 3 20.52 -34.36 -12.25
C THR A 3 21.20 -35.13 -11.13
N SER A 4 21.86 -34.45 -10.19
CA SER A 4 22.19 -35.03 -8.88
C SER A 4 20.91 -35.10 -8.03
N SER A 5 19.99 -35.99 -8.42
CA SER A 5 18.87 -36.42 -7.60
C SER A 5 19.36 -37.42 -6.56
N GLY A 6 20.15 -36.94 -5.60
CA GLY A 6 20.74 -37.73 -4.52
C GLY A 6 19.94 -37.65 -3.20
N PRO A 7 20.14 -38.61 -2.28
CA PRO A 7 19.40 -38.81 -1.03
C PRO A 7 19.30 -37.58 -0.10
N GLU A 8 20.12 -36.55 -0.32
CA GLU A 8 20.04 -35.26 0.37
C GLU A 8 18.70 -34.53 0.17
N ARG A 9 18.09 -34.56 -1.03
CA ARG A 9 16.75 -33.97 -1.24
C ARG A 9 15.66 -34.71 -0.49
N ALA A 10 15.82 -36.03 -0.31
CA ALA A 10 14.88 -36.86 0.44
C ALA A 10 15.02 -36.68 1.96
N ALA A 11 16.25 -36.43 2.44
CA ALA A 11 16.52 -36.09 3.85
C ALA A 11 16.12 -34.66 4.23
N GLN A 12 16.17 -33.71 3.29
CA GLN A 12 15.73 -32.32 3.50
C GLN A 12 14.20 -32.16 3.49
N ALA A 13 13.47 -33.07 2.83
CA ALA A 13 12.00 -33.03 2.76
C ALA A 13 11.28 -33.04 4.15
N PRO A 14 11.64 -33.91 5.11
CA PRO A 14 11.03 -33.89 6.45
C PRO A 14 11.37 -32.64 7.28
N GLU A 15 12.58 -32.09 7.14
CA GLU A 15 13.00 -30.86 7.83
C GLU A 15 12.23 -29.64 7.32
N ILE A 16 12.08 -29.53 6.00
CA ILE A 16 11.26 -28.49 5.37
C ILE A 16 9.80 -28.62 5.83
N ALA A 17 9.28 -29.84 5.94
CA ALA A 17 7.93 -30.08 6.46
C ALA A 17 7.79 -29.64 7.93
N ALA A 18 8.80 -29.93 8.77
CA ALA A 18 8.83 -29.51 10.16
C ALA A 18 8.87 -27.98 10.30
N TYR A 19 9.68 -27.30 9.48
CA TYR A 19 9.73 -25.83 9.39
C TYR A 19 8.35 -25.22 9.10
N TRP A 20 7.68 -25.69 8.04
CA TRP A 20 6.36 -25.18 7.65
C TRP A 20 5.25 -25.55 8.64
N ALA A 21 5.40 -26.66 9.38
CA ALA A 21 4.49 -27.04 10.45
C ALA A 21 4.65 -26.11 11.68
N GLU A 22 5.89 -25.79 12.07
CA GLU A 22 6.17 -24.91 13.20
C GLU A 22 5.76 -23.46 12.90
N ARG A 23 6.03 -22.96 11.70
CA ARG A 23 5.54 -21.64 11.24
C ARG A 23 4.03 -21.53 11.34
N ARG A 24 3.28 -22.57 10.94
CA ARG A 24 1.82 -22.62 11.04
C ARG A 24 1.34 -22.58 12.50
N ARG A 25 1.94 -23.41 13.37
CA ARG A 25 1.63 -23.43 14.81
C ARG A 25 1.92 -22.09 15.49
N TYR A 26 3.03 -21.45 15.13
CA TYR A 26 3.39 -20.14 15.66
C TYR A 26 2.39 -19.06 15.22
N LEU A 27 2.01 -19.03 13.94
CA LEU A 27 0.98 -18.11 13.44
C LEU A 27 -0.38 -18.32 14.14
N GLU A 28 -0.79 -19.57 14.39
CA GLU A 28 -2.00 -19.88 15.15
C GLU A 28 -1.94 -19.37 16.59
N ARG A 29 -0.78 -19.45 17.24
CA ARG A 29 -0.56 -18.89 18.59
C ARG A 29 -0.63 -17.36 18.57
N ILE A 30 0.10 -16.70 17.69
CA ILE A 30 0.13 -15.22 17.62
C ILE A 30 -1.25 -14.66 17.28
N ARG A 31 -2.01 -15.33 16.41
CA ARG A 31 -3.34 -14.86 16.00
C ARG A 31 -4.32 -14.77 17.18
N LYS A 32 -4.09 -15.51 18.27
CA LYS A 32 -4.86 -15.44 19.52
C LYS A 32 -4.42 -14.26 20.42
N SER A 33 -3.26 -13.66 20.17
CA SER A 33 -2.76 -12.52 20.95
C SER A 33 -3.51 -11.23 20.58
N PRO A 34 -4.12 -10.53 21.56
CA PRO A 34 -4.82 -9.27 21.30
C PRO A 34 -3.87 -8.13 20.91
N GLU A 35 -2.62 -8.15 21.38
CA GLU A 35 -1.63 -7.09 21.12
C GLU A 35 -1.25 -7.01 19.64
N VAL A 36 -0.96 -8.17 19.02
CA VAL A 36 -0.57 -8.24 17.61
C VAL A 36 -1.74 -7.87 16.72
N ARG A 37 -2.97 -8.26 17.09
CA ARG A 37 -4.18 -7.81 16.41
C ARG A 37 -4.36 -6.30 16.47
N GLN A 38 -4.16 -5.68 17.63
CA GLN A 38 -4.26 -4.22 17.77
C GLN A 38 -3.19 -3.50 16.95
N ARG A 39 -1.93 -3.98 16.99
CA ARG A 39 -0.84 -3.44 16.16
C ARG A 39 -1.13 -3.56 14.68
N PHE A 40 -1.64 -4.71 14.23
CA PHE A 40 -2.05 -4.93 12.86
C PHE A 40 -3.11 -3.91 12.41
N TRP A 41 -4.19 -3.74 13.18
CA TRP A 41 -5.24 -2.78 12.82
C TRP A 41 -4.74 -1.34 12.84
N ARG A 42 -3.86 -0.98 13.78
CA ARG A 42 -3.24 0.35 13.81
C ARG A 42 -2.38 0.59 12.58
N GLU A 43 -1.55 -0.36 12.19
CA GLU A 43 -0.70 -0.24 11.00
C GLU A 43 -1.51 -0.23 9.72
N VAL A 44 -2.54 -1.07 9.59
CA VAL A 44 -3.49 -1.04 8.48
C VAL A 44 -4.18 0.32 8.41
N ALA A 45 -4.65 0.85 9.54
CA ALA A 45 -5.32 2.13 9.58
C ALA A 45 -4.39 3.27 9.17
N ILE A 46 -3.16 3.33 9.69
CA ILE A 46 -2.16 4.34 9.31
C ILE A 46 -1.80 4.21 7.84
N TYR A 47 -1.58 2.98 7.37
CA TYR A 47 -1.26 2.71 5.98
C TYR A 47 -2.38 3.17 5.04
N LEU A 48 -3.62 2.78 5.30
CA LEU A 48 -4.78 3.19 4.51
C LEU A 48 -5.04 4.69 4.60
N ALA A 49 -4.96 5.29 5.80
CA ALA A 49 -5.17 6.72 6.00
C ALA A 49 -4.14 7.54 5.22
N ARG A 50 -2.84 7.21 5.33
CA ARG A 50 -1.78 7.83 4.53
C ARG A 50 -2.12 7.73 3.06
N ARG A 51 -2.50 6.54 2.59
CA ARG A 51 -2.81 6.32 1.18
C ARG A 51 -3.97 7.14 0.69
N LEU A 52 -5.09 7.10 1.40
CA LEU A 52 -6.28 7.86 1.07
C LEU A 52 -5.99 9.36 1.06
N LEU A 53 -5.21 9.86 2.02
CA LEU A 53 -4.78 11.25 2.06
C LEU A 53 -3.91 11.63 0.85
N TRP A 54 -2.97 10.79 0.44
CA TRP A 54 -2.17 11.06 -0.77
C TRP A 54 -3.00 10.95 -2.04
N SER A 55 -3.78 9.88 -2.20
CA SER A 55 -4.58 9.59 -3.38
C SER A 55 -5.70 10.60 -3.59
N PHE A 56 -6.43 11.01 -2.55
CA PHE A 56 -7.55 11.95 -2.68
C PHE A 56 -7.20 13.39 -2.31
N GLY A 57 -6.13 13.62 -1.54
CA GLY A 57 -5.69 14.96 -1.18
C GLY A 57 -4.65 15.48 -2.16
N PHE A 58 -3.47 14.87 -2.16
CA PHE A 58 -2.32 15.41 -2.88
C PHE A 58 -2.46 15.31 -4.40
N PHE A 59 -2.72 14.13 -4.96
CA PHE A 59 -2.68 13.95 -6.43
C PHE A 59 -3.74 14.77 -7.19
N PRO A 60 -5.02 14.82 -6.76
CA PRO A 60 -6.03 15.60 -7.46
C PRO A 60 -5.74 17.11 -7.35
N VAL A 61 -5.35 17.60 -6.17
CA VAL A 61 -4.91 19.00 -5.99
C VAL A 61 -3.71 19.29 -6.89
N PHE A 62 -2.67 18.47 -6.83
CA PHE A 62 -1.47 18.65 -7.60
C PHE A 62 -1.79 18.72 -9.09
N MET A 63 -2.59 17.79 -9.63
CA MET A 63 -3.01 17.83 -11.04
C MET A 63 -3.83 19.08 -11.37
N ALA A 64 -4.78 19.46 -10.51
CA ALA A 64 -5.66 20.60 -10.72
C ALA A 64 -4.90 21.94 -10.78
N PHE A 65 -3.74 22.06 -10.12
CA PHE A 65 -2.92 23.28 -10.15
C PHE A 65 -1.72 23.16 -11.09
N TRP A 66 -1.03 22.03 -11.10
CA TRP A 66 0.20 21.82 -11.86
C TRP A 66 -0.04 21.79 -13.36
N VAL A 67 -1.07 21.08 -13.83
CA VAL A 67 -1.37 21.00 -15.27
C VAL A 67 -1.70 22.39 -15.83
N PRO A 68 -2.62 23.16 -15.24
CA PRO A 68 -2.87 24.53 -15.71
C PRO A 68 -1.65 25.45 -15.60
N LEU A 69 -0.86 25.34 -14.53
CA LEU A 69 0.35 26.15 -14.37
C LEU A 69 1.37 25.88 -15.49
N VAL A 70 1.57 24.62 -15.86
CA VAL A 70 2.44 24.24 -16.99
C VAL A 70 1.91 24.78 -18.31
N LEU A 71 0.59 24.68 -18.55
CA LEU A 71 -0.05 25.24 -19.75
C LEU A 71 0.06 26.77 -19.80
N ALA A 72 0.04 27.43 -18.64
CA ALA A 72 0.31 28.86 -18.49
C ALA A 72 1.81 29.21 -18.52
N SER A 73 2.68 28.29 -18.96
CA SER A 73 4.14 28.49 -19.02
C SER A 73 4.75 28.93 -17.68
N PHE A 74 4.23 28.39 -16.57
CA PHE A 74 4.58 28.74 -15.19
C PHE A 74 4.32 30.21 -14.82
N ASN A 75 3.41 30.90 -15.53
CA ASN A 75 2.99 32.24 -15.19
C ASN A 75 1.71 32.24 -14.33
N PRO A 76 1.81 32.52 -13.02
CA PRO A 76 0.65 32.50 -12.13
C PRO A 76 -0.35 33.63 -12.41
N VAL A 77 0.09 34.74 -13.01
CA VAL A 77 -0.79 35.86 -13.36
C VAL A 77 -1.72 35.47 -14.50
N VAL A 78 -1.18 34.79 -15.52
CA VAL A 78 -1.97 34.27 -16.65
C VAL A 78 -2.98 33.25 -16.12
N LEU A 79 -2.53 32.29 -15.31
CA LEU A 79 -3.40 31.31 -14.68
C LEU A 79 -4.56 31.97 -13.92
N ALA A 80 -4.27 32.95 -13.05
CA ALA A 80 -5.31 33.66 -12.31
C ALA A 80 -6.25 34.44 -13.24
N SER A 81 -5.73 35.10 -14.27
CA SER A 81 -6.54 35.84 -15.23
C SER A 81 -7.52 34.97 -16.00
N GLU A 82 -7.18 33.69 -16.23
CA GLU A 82 -8.05 32.70 -16.86
C GLU A 82 -9.05 32.06 -15.87
N MET A 83 -8.63 31.83 -14.62
CA MET A 83 -9.47 31.14 -13.62
C MET A 83 -10.49 32.07 -12.92
N ILE A 84 -10.15 33.35 -12.71
CA ILE A 84 -11.03 34.30 -12.01
C ILE A 84 -12.39 34.45 -12.72
N PRO A 85 -12.46 34.64 -14.06
CA PRO A 85 -13.74 34.71 -14.76
C PRO A 85 -14.59 33.45 -14.57
N LEU A 86 -13.99 32.26 -14.66
CA LEU A 86 -14.69 30.98 -14.47
C LEU A 86 -15.31 30.87 -13.07
N LEU A 87 -14.58 31.34 -12.04
CA LEU A 87 -15.09 31.37 -10.66
C LEU A 87 -16.24 32.37 -10.51
N GLN A 88 -16.13 33.55 -11.13
CA GLN A 88 -17.21 34.55 -11.13
C GLN A 88 -18.46 34.03 -11.83
N ASP A 89 -18.30 33.40 -13.00
CA ASP A 89 -19.39 32.80 -13.77
C ASP A 89 -20.07 31.68 -12.95
N PHE A 90 -19.30 30.84 -12.26
CA PHE A 90 -19.84 29.81 -11.38
C PHE A 90 -20.64 30.42 -10.21
N VAL A 91 -20.08 31.41 -9.50
CA VAL A 91 -20.75 32.07 -8.37
C VAL A 91 -22.04 32.76 -8.81
N ASN A 92 -22.04 33.37 -10.00
CA ASN A 92 -23.20 34.07 -10.55
C ASN A 92 -24.20 33.13 -11.24
N SER A 93 -23.87 31.85 -11.42
CA SER A 93 -24.74 30.87 -12.06
C SER A 93 -25.92 30.45 -11.18
N ASN A 94 -26.94 29.87 -11.80
CA ASN A 94 -28.11 29.36 -11.08
C ASN A 94 -27.75 28.11 -10.23
N PRO A 95 -28.57 27.75 -9.22
CA PRO A 95 -28.27 26.60 -8.36
C PRO A 95 -28.15 25.26 -9.09
N GLU A 96 -28.86 25.07 -10.20
CA GLU A 96 -28.81 23.83 -10.99
C GLU A 96 -27.45 23.64 -11.68
N VAL A 97 -26.91 24.71 -12.27
CA VAL A 97 -25.58 24.72 -12.87
C VAL A 97 -24.51 24.58 -11.80
N GLN A 98 -24.67 25.23 -10.64
CA GLN A 98 -23.73 25.05 -9.52
C GLN A 98 -23.68 23.59 -9.05
N ALA A 99 -24.84 22.96 -8.83
CA ALA A 99 -24.94 21.58 -8.39
C ALA A 99 -24.32 20.61 -9.42
N THR A 100 -24.59 20.85 -10.70
CA THR A 100 -24.02 20.05 -11.80
C THR A 100 -22.50 20.20 -11.83
N THR A 101 -21.98 21.43 -11.74
CA THR A 101 -20.54 21.70 -11.74
C THR A 101 -19.83 21.06 -10.55
N LEU A 102 -20.39 21.17 -9.35
CA LEU A 102 -19.85 20.52 -8.14
C LEU A 102 -19.88 18.99 -8.27
N SER A 103 -20.94 18.43 -8.84
CA SER A 103 -21.04 16.99 -9.09
C SER A 103 -19.95 16.53 -10.06
N THR A 104 -19.80 17.21 -11.21
CA THR A 104 -18.75 16.90 -12.18
C THR A 104 -17.36 17.03 -11.56
N PHE A 105 -17.12 18.09 -10.77
CA PHE A 105 -15.85 18.28 -10.08
C PHE A 105 -15.58 17.16 -9.06
N ALA A 106 -16.57 16.78 -8.25
CA ALA A 106 -16.44 15.70 -7.28
C ALA A 106 -16.18 14.35 -7.96
N ILE A 107 -16.87 14.07 -9.08
CA ILE A 107 -16.66 12.85 -9.87
C ILE A 107 -15.26 12.83 -10.47
N ALA A 108 -14.81 13.93 -11.06
CA ALA A 108 -13.45 14.03 -11.61
C ALA A 108 -12.40 13.84 -10.51
N TRP A 109 -12.58 14.49 -9.36
CA TRP A 109 -11.72 14.37 -8.20
C TRP A 109 -11.64 12.93 -7.68
N ALA A 110 -12.81 12.28 -7.52
CA ALA A 110 -12.89 10.89 -7.11
C ALA A 110 -12.24 9.97 -8.15
N SER A 111 -12.45 10.20 -9.44
CA SER A 111 -11.90 9.38 -10.52
C SER A 111 -10.37 9.41 -10.51
N VAL A 112 -9.77 10.61 -10.42
CA VAL A 112 -8.32 10.77 -10.27
C VAL A 112 -7.84 10.10 -8.98
N GLY A 113 -8.53 10.33 -7.86
CA GLY A 113 -8.15 9.75 -6.58
C GLY A 113 -8.18 8.22 -6.58
N PHE A 114 -9.22 7.60 -7.14
CA PHE A 114 -9.32 6.15 -7.27
C PHE A 114 -8.25 5.58 -8.19
N PHE A 115 -7.95 6.24 -9.31
CA PHE A 115 -6.88 5.82 -10.21
C PHE A 115 -5.54 5.72 -9.47
N PHE A 116 -5.16 6.77 -8.74
CA PHE A 116 -3.92 6.76 -7.96
C PHE A 116 -3.98 5.81 -6.76
N LEU A 117 -5.13 5.63 -6.12
CA LEU A 117 -5.29 4.68 -5.03
C LEU A 117 -5.03 3.24 -5.50
N ILE A 118 -5.62 2.84 -6.63
CA ILE A 118 -5.43 1.51 -7.21
C ILE A 118 -3.96 1.33 -7.59
N PHE A 119 -3.39 2.31 -8.29
CA PHE A 119 -2.00 2.24 -8.75
C PHE A 119 -1.01 2.15 -7.60
N ASP A 120 -1.19 2.99 -6.57
CA ASP A 120 -0.36 2.92 -5.37
C ASP A 120 -0.53 1.54 -4.72
N PHE A 121 -1.76 1.01 -4.61
CA PHE A 121 -2.02 -0.33 -4.06
C PHE A 121 -1.28 -1.46 -4.76
N VAL A 122 -1.11 -1.37 -6.07
CA VAL A 122 -0.33 -2.32 -6.86
C VAL A 122 1.18 -2.15 -6.62
N LEU A 123 1.69 -0.92 -6.55
CA LEU A 123 3.12 -0.65 -6.42
C LEU A 123 3.68 -0.89 -5.02
N THR A 124 2.94 -0.51 -3.98
CA THR A 124 3.40 -0.64 -2.60
C THR A 124 2.47 -1.57 -1.83
N PRO A 125 2.68 -2.89 -1.85
CA PRO A 125 1.83 -3.83 -1.13
C PRO A 125 2.05 -3.72 0.39
N PHE A 126 0.98 -3.96 1.16
CA PHE A 126 1.01 -3.89 2.61
C PHE A 126 1.88 -5.01 3.18
N LYS A 127 2.91 -4.66 3.95
CA LYS A 127 3.70 -5.62 4.72
C LYS A 127 2.99 -5.86 6.06
N SER A 128 2.49 -7.07 6.28
CA SER A 128 1.76 -7.36 7.52
C SER A 128 2.72 -7.61 8.70
N PRO A 129 2.41 -7.05 9.89
CA PRO A 129 3.12 -7.36 11.14
C PRO A 129 3.25 -8.85 11.43
N TYR A 130 2.22 -9.63 11.11
CA TYR A 130 2.24 -11.09 11.28
C TYR A 130 3.32 -11.79 10.47
N LYS A 131 3.63 -11.30 9.26
CA LYS A 131 4.73 -11.87 8.47
C LYS A 131 6.07 -11.56 9.11
N TYR A 132 6.26 -10.32 9.54
CA TYR A 132 7.48 -9.88 10.21
C TYR A 132 7.76 -10.66 11.50
N GLU A 133 6.78 -10.79 12.40
CA GLU A 133 6.95 -11.54 13.66
C GLU A 133 7.22 -13.03 13.40
N ALA A 134 6.52 -13.63 12.42
CA ALA A 134 6.78 -15.02 12.03
C ALA A 134 8.19 -15.21 11.46
N ASP A 135 8.69 -14.29 10.63
CA ASP A 135 10.01 -14.38 10.04
C ASP A 135 11.13 -14.22 11.09
N VAL A 136 10.94 -13.32 12.08
CA VAL A 136 11.87 -13.16 13.21
C VAL A 136 11.88 -14.40 14.11
N TYR A 137 10.73 -14.99 14.40
CA TYR A 137 10.66 -16.23 15.18
C TYR A 137 11.31 -17.40 14.44
N MET A 138 11.04 -17.55 13.15
CA MET A 138 11.62 -18.64 12.37
C MET A 138 13.13 -18.52 12.22
N SER A 139 13.69 -17.31 12.12
CA SER A 139 15.15 -17.14 12.08
C SER A 139 15.82 -17.50 13.40
N ALA A 140 15.21 -17.17 14.54
CA ALA A 140 15.67 -17.64 15.86
C ALA A 140 15.52 -19.15 16.01
N TRP A 141 14.43 -19.74 15.52
CA TRP A 141 14.23 -21.20 15.54
C TRP A 141 15.25 -21.94 14.67
N GLU A 142 15.56 -21.41 13.48
CA GLU A 142 16.60 -21.93 12.60
C GLU A 142 17.98 -21.89 13.28
N GLN A 143 18.34 -20.79 13.95
CA GLN A 143 19.60 -20.68 14.69
C GLN A 143 19.72 -21.72 15.81
N LEU A 144 18.65 -21.92 16.60
CA LEU A 144 18.64 -22.89 17.69
C LEU A 144 18.70 -24.35 17.21
N ASN A 145 18.12 -24.64 16.03
CA ASN A 145 18.21 -25.96 15.41
C ASN A 145 19.48 -26.15 14.57
N HIS A 146 20.17 -25.07 14.19
CA HIS A 146 21.47 -25.14 13.52
C HIS A 146 22.55 -25.71 14.44
N ASP A 147 22.47 -25.44 15.74
CA ASP A 147 23.36 -26.02 16.76
C ASP A 147 23.17 -27.55 16.96
N GLN A 148 22.13 -28.15 16.37
CA GLN A 148 21.90 -29.61 16.35
C GLN A 148 22.23 -30.27 15.00
N LEU A 149 22.65 -29.50 14.00
CA LEU A 149 22.99 -30.00 12.67
C LEU A 149 24.51 -29.92 12.45
N PRO A 150 25.20 -31.00 12.05
CA PRO A 150 26.61 -30.93 11.71
C PRO A 150 26.81 -29.95 10.54
N ALA A 151 27.90 -29.18 10.61
CA ALA A 151 28.23 -28.08 9.72
C ALA A 151 27.99 -28.43 8.24
N LYS A 152 27.26 -27.56 7.55
CA LYS A 152 27.13 -27.57 6.11
C LYS A 152 28.49 -27.14 5.52
N VAL A 153 29.29 -28.11 5.07
CA VAL A 153 30.56 -27.90 4.35
C VAL A 153 30.28 -27.91 2.85
#